data_AF-A0A1N7BG45-F1
#
_entry.id   AF-A0A1N7BG45-F1
#
_cell.length_a   1.000
_cell.length_b   1.000
_cell.length_c   1.000
_cell.angle_alpha   90.00
_cell.angle_beta   90.00
_cell.angle_gamma   90.00
#
_symmetry.space_group_name_H-M   'P 1'
#
loop_
_entity.id
_entity.type
_entity.pdbx_description
1 polymer ?
#
loop_
_entity_poly.entity_id
_entity_poly.type
_entity_poly.pdbx_seq_one_letter_code
_entity_poly.pdbx_strand_id
1 'polypeptide(L)'
;MKKTAYFLFMCLFACSQSEKLPEGDIVEESKVQVSEEVAQFSESSKSQVSEVPEYDTWTFEKMDDSNLVFKEGPVFDTELHELEYIGQIDIDGKAPFLVFSGRHCDECDANTSLYFHSPRNGYLNVSYGENRYLYPGKERDYETDSLLYEARAFYGEVFKGVSGIVWFQKTLMEDNSIQNSVYLAKIVGDKVVAEEVKDFNDRLKEALELNKAGKNKEIKGREYTSEP
;
A
#
# COMPACT_ATOMS: atom_id res chain seq x y z
N MET A 1 -8.71 -37.73 10.07
CA MET A 1 -7.26 -37.54 10.07
C MET A 1 -7.00 -36.05 10.14
N LYS A 2 -6.33 -35.56 11.17
CA LYS A 2 -5.97 -34.15 11.33
C LYS A 2 -4.67 -33.90 10.57
N LYS A 3 -4.67 -32.96 9.62
CA LYS A 3 -3.44 -32.35 9.11
C LYS A 3 -3.61 -30.85 9.19
N THR A 4 -2.90 -30.30 10.17
CA THR A 4 -2.61 -28.89 10.35
C THR A 4 -1.65 -28.50 9.22
N ALA A 5 -2.14 -27.75 8.23
CA ALA A 5 -1.29 -27.05 7.27
C ALA A 5 -1.21 -25.59 7.74
N TYR A 6 0.02 -25.14 7.88
CA TYR A 6 0.40 -23.81 8.36
C TYR A 6 -0.05 -22.76 7.34
N PHE A 7 -0.83 -21.78 7.77
CA PHE A 7 -0.90 -20.49 7.08
C PHE A 7 -0.38 -19.43 8.05
N LEU A 8 0.90 -19.08 7.86
CA LEU A 8 1.52 -17.97 8.55
C LEU A 8 1.00 -16.69 7.88
N PHE A 9 -0.16 -16.20 8.30
CA PHE A 9 -0.62 -14.88 7.89
C PHE A 9 0.32 -13.85 8.54
N MET A 10 1.26 -13.33 7.74
CA MET A 10 2.12 -12.22 8.15
C MET A 10 1.27 -10.96 8.30
N CYS A 11 0.64 -10.82 9.46
CA CYS A 11 0.26 -9.54 10.01
C CYS A 11 1.55 -8.74 10.26
N LEU A 12 2.00 -7.95 9.28
CA LEU A 12 2.97 -6.88 9.49
C LEU A 12 2.30 -5.76 10.31
N PHE A 13 2.10 -6.03 11.60
CA PHE A 13 1.91 -5.00 12.60
C PHE A 13 3.28 -4.40 12.92
N ALA A 14 3.57 -3.22 12.38
CA ALA A 14 4.58 -2.32 12.95
C ALA A 14 4.04 -1.76 14.29
N CYS A 15 3.98 -2.61 15.31
CA CYS A 15 3.71 -2.18 16.67
C CYS A 15 5.04 -1.75 17.29
N SER A 16 5.34 -0.45 17.22
CA SER A 16 6.40 0.21 17.97
C SER A 16 6.12 0.07 19.48
N GLN A 17 6.56 -1.03 20.08
CA GLN A 17 6.60 -1.17 21.53
C GLN A 17 7.88 -0.52 22.06
N SER A 18 7.70 0.59 22.77
CA SER A 18 8.68 1.21 23.66
C SER A 18 8.88 0.27 24.86
N GLU A 19 9.92 -0.55 24.82
CA GLU A 19 10.37 -1.31 25.98
C GLU A 19 10.92 -0.36 27.05
N LYS A 20 10.28 -0.37 28.23
CA LYS A 20 10.81 0.25 29.44
C LYS A 20 12.01 -0.58 29.91
N LEU A 21 13.18 0.05 29.91
CA LEU A 21 14.38 -0.48 30.55
C LEU A 21 14.20 -0.58 32.08
N PRO A 22 14.68 -1.63 32.72
CA PRO A 22 14.71 -1.74 34.19
C PRO A 22 15.76 -0.80 34.79
N GLU A 23 15.38 -0.12 35.88
CA GLU A 23 16.27 0.66 36.74
C GLU A 23 17.32 -0.27 37.36
N GLY A 24 18.59 -0.06 37.00
CA GLY A 24 19.74 -0.75 37.53
C GLY A 24 20.41 0.05 38.65
N ASP A 25 20.78 -0.68 39.71
CA ASP A 25 21.46 -0.20 40.91
C ASP A 25 22.85 0.42 40.64
N ILE A 26 23.15 1.43 41.46
CA ILE A 26 24.38 2.21 41.50
C ILE A 26 25.46 1.42 42.24
N VAL A 27 26.57 1.06 41.59
CA VAL A 27 27.83 0.73 42.28
C VAL A 27 29.07 1.23 41.49
N GLU A 28 29.79 2.10 42.19
CA GLU A 28 31.23 2.46 42.19
C GLU A 28 32.06 2.76 40.94
N GLU A 29 32.79 3.86 41.13
CA GLU A 29 33.82 4.48 40.31
C GLU A 29 34.98 3.54 39.97
N SER A 30 35.42 3.57 38.71
CA SER A 30 36.83 3.37 38.40
C SER A 30 37.26 4.35 37.31
N LYS A 31 38.22 5.21 37.67
CA LYS A 31 38.93 6.12 36.78
C LYS A 31 39.77 5.31 35.81
N VAL A 32 39.53 5.48 34.52
CA VAL A 32 40.48 5.08 33.47
C VAL A 32 40.72 6.29 32.57
N GLN A 33 41.95 6.80 32.63
CA GLN A 33 42.49 7.74 31.65
C GLN A 33 42.73 6.98 30.34
N VAL A 34 42.15 7.44 29.24
CA VAL A 34 42.59 7.06 27.89
C VAL A 34 42.65 8.31 27.02
N SER A 35 43.78 8.38 26.33
CA SER A 35 44.33 9.42 25.48
C SER A 35 43.46 9.85 24.30
N GLU A 36 43.59 11.12 23.95
CA GLU A 36 43.20 11.73 22.68
C GLU A 36 43.90 11.04 21.50
N GLU A 37 43.14 10.48 20.56
CA GLU A 37 43.60 10.36 19.18
C GLU A 37 42.41 10.40 18.20
N VAL A 38 42.25 11.59 17.63
CA VAL A 38 41.83 11.94 16.26
C VAL A 38 41.15 10.83 15.43
N ALA A 39 39.87 11.05 15.10
CA ALA A 39 39.30 10.63 13.83
C ALA A 39 38.23 11.62 13.37
N GLN A 40 38.65 12.60 12.56
CA GLN A 40 37.77 13.29 11.63
C GLN A 40 37.27 12.25 10.62
N PHE A 41 35.99 11.88 10.68
CA PHE A 41 35.31 11.21 9.58
C PHE A 41 34.21 12.12 9.07
N SER A 42 34.38 12.48 7.80
CA SER A 42 33.65 13.49 7.05
C SER A 42 32.18 13.18 6.91
N GLU A 43 31.35 14.15 7.29
CA GLU A 43 30.01 14.36 6.76
C GLU A 43 30.10 14.59 5.25
N SER A 44 29.71 13.62 4.43
CA SER A 44 29.42 13.87 3.01
C SER A 44 28.58 12.74 2.41
N SER A 45 27.28 12.80 2.64
CA SER A 45 26.32 12.32 1.64
C SER A 45 25.03 13.12 1.78
N LYS A 46 25.07 14.38 1.33
CA LYS A 46 23.85 15.09 0.95
C LYS A 46 23.26 14.34 -0.23
N SER A 47 22.26 13.50 0.05
CA SER A 47 21.38 12.93 -0.96
C SER A 47 20.76 14.09 -1.73
N GLN A 48 21.15 14.23 -3.00
CA GLN A 48 20.53 15.19 -3.90
C GLN A 48 19.16 14.65 -4.24
N VAL A 49 18.13 15.21 -3.60
CA VAL A 49 16.75 15.04 -4.01
C VAL A 49 16.65 15.71 -5.38
N SER A 50 16.65 14.91 -6.45
CA SER A 50 16.41 15.39 -7.80
C SER A 50 15.00 15.97 -7.85
N GLU A 51 14.90 17.28 -8.09
CA GLU A 51 13.62 17.95 -8.30
C GLU A 51 12.94 17.33 -9.52
N VAL A 52 11.81 16.65 -9.30
CA VAL A 52 10.97 16.11 -10.38
C VAL A 52 10.40 17.32 -11.14
N PRO A 53 10.58 17.42 -12.47
CA PRO A 53 10.06 18.54 -13.24
C PRO A 53 8.56 18.71 -13.00
N GLU A 54 8.15 19.96 -12.79
CA GLU A 54 6.75 20.30 -12.54
C GLU A 54 6.01 20.28 -13.88
N TYR A 55 5.16 19.26 -14.08
CA TYR A 55 4.36 19.10 -15.30
C TYR A 55 2.96 19.66 -15.08
N ASP A 56 2.51 20.51 -16.02
CA ASP A 56 1.22 21.20 -15.95
C ASP A 56 0.01 20.28 -16.18
N THR A 57 0.21 19.11 -16.81
CA THR A 57 -0.89 18.19 -17.11
C THR A 57 -0.56 16.74 -16.77
N TRP A 58 -1.44 16.12 -15.99
CA TRP A 58 -1.43 14.70 -15.64
C TRP A 58 -2.61 14.00 -16.30
N THR A 59 -2.70 14.13 -17.62
CA THR A 59 -3.75 13.46 -18.39
C THR A 59 -3.21 12.14 -18.93
N PHE A 60 -3.65 11.02 -18.34
CA PHE A 60 -3.26 9.69 -18.81
C PHE A 60 -3.56 9.52 -20.31
N GLU A 61 -2.58 9.01 -21.06
CA GLU A 61 -2.67 8.77 -22.50
C GLU A 61 -2.77 7.28 -22.81
N LYS A 62 -1.76 6.51 -22.38
CA LYS A 62 -1.64 5.08 -22.67
C LYS A 62 -0.69 4.40 -21.68
N MET A 63 -0.69 3.07 -21.72
CA MET A 63 0.35 2.24 -21.15
C MET A 63 1.32 1.82 -22.26
N ASP A 64 2.60 1.77 -21.93
CA ASP A 64 3.66 1.31 -22.83
C ASP A 64 4.60 0.40 -22.04
N ASP A 65 4.34 -0.91 -22.12
CA ASP A 65 5.00 -1.93 -21.29
C ASP A 65 4.85 -1.64 -19.79
N SER A 66 5.95 -1.38 -19.06
CA SER A 66 5.95 -1.00 -17.64
C SER A 66 5.64 0.48 -17.37
N ASN A 67 5.35 1.27 -18.40
CA ASN A 67 5.24 2.72 -18.30
C ASN A 67 3.80 3.23 -18.36
N LEU A 68 3.48 4.19 -17.48
CA LEU A 68 2.31 5.05 -17.58
C LEU A 68 2.70 6.33 -18.32
N VAL A 69 2.12 6.57 -19.49
CA VAL A 69 2.42 7.73 -20.35
C VAL A 69 1.31 8.77 -20.21
N PHE A 70 1.69 10.02 -19.94
CA PHE A 70 0.77 11.15 -19.81
C PHE A 70 0.94 12.12 -20.99
N LYS A 71 -0.17 12.66 -21.50
CA LYS A 71 -0.19 13.56 -22.66
C LYS A 71 0.68 14.79 -22.42
N GLU A 72 1.67 15.01 -23.28
CA GLU A 72 2.62 16.14 -23.15
C GLU A 72 3.27 16.25 -21.76
N GLY A 73 3.23 15.14 -21.01
CA GLY A 73 3.60 15.07 -19.61
C GLY A 73 4.74 14.08 -19.37
N PRO A 74 4.91 13.64 -18.12
CA PRO A 74 5.94 12.67 -17.79
C PRO A 74 5.59 11.28 -18.32
N VAL A 75 6.63 10.45 -18.37
CA VAL A 75 6.51 9.00 -18.38
C VAL A 75 6.84 8.52 -16.98
N PHE A 76 5.96 7.71 -16.39
CA PHE A 76 6.19 7.10 -15.08
C PHE A 76 6.44 5.60 -15.25
N ASP A 77 7.69 5.20 -15.09
CA ASP A 77 8.09 3.79 -15.10
C ASP A 77 7.72 3.13 -13.77
N THR A 78 6.94 2.06 -13.84
CA THR A 78 6.46 1.32 -12.66
C THR A 78 7.31 0.09 -12.37
N GLU A 79 8.14 -0.35 -13.31
CA GLU A 79 8.84 -1.65 -13.28
C GLU A 79 7.87 -2.86 -13.10
N LEU A 80 6.58 -2.69 -13.37
CA LEU A 80 5.58 -3.76 -13.24
C LEU A 80 5.32 -4.44 -14.57
N HIS A 81 5.11 -5.75 -14.48
CA HIS A 81 4.57 -6.58 -15.55
C HIS A 81 3.04 -6.58 -15.51
N GLU A 82 2.40 -6.82 -16.65
CA GLU A 82 0.93 -6.84 -16.78
C GLU A 82 0.26 -5.56 -16.25
N LEU A 83 0.90 -4.41 -16.51
CA LEU A 83 0.45 -3.11 -16.02
C LEU A 83 -0.97 -2.78 -16.50
N GLU A 84 -1.82 -2.38 -15.57
CA GLU A 84 -3.15 -1.82 -15.84
C GLU A 84 -3.33 -0.51 -15.07
N TYR A 85 -3.62 0.56 -15.80
CA TYR A 85 -4.02 1.84 -15.24
C TYR A 85 -5.50 1.82 -14.84
N ILE A 86 -5.79 2.13 -13.59
CA ILE A 86 -7.15 2.11 -13.02
C ILE A 86 -7.71 3.52 -12.89
N GLY A 87 -6.86 4.49 -12.52
CA GLY A 87 -7.24 5.88 -12.39
C GLY A 87 -6.23 6.71 -11.60
N GLN A 88 -6.66 7.91 -11.22
CA GLN A 88 -5.86 8.84 -10.44
C GLN A 88 -6.74 9.63 -9.49
N ILE A 89 -6.13 10.14 -8.42
CA ILE A 89 -6.72 11.09 -7.48
C ILE A 89 -5.92 12.39 -7.63
N ASP A 90 -6.58 13.40 -8.19
CA ASP A 90 -5.97 14.70 -8.45
C ASP A 90 -5.69 15.44 -7.14
N ILE A 91 -4.55 16.12 -7.08
CA ILE A 91 -4.14 17.00 -5.99
C ILE A 91 -3.88 18.37 -6.60
N ASP A 92 -4.57 19.40 -6.10
CA ASP A 92 -4.52 20.75 -6.66
C ASP A 92 -3.08 21.25 -6.83
N GLY A 93 -2.72 21.58 -8.07
CA GLY A 93 -1.41 22.12 -8.43
C GLY A 93 -0.24 21.15 -8.26
N LYS A 94 -0.49 19.84 -8.17
CA LYS A 94 0.53 18.82 -7.89
C LYS A 94 0.30 17.58 -8.75
N ALA A 95 1.33 16.74 -8.87
CA ALA A 95 1.17 15.40 -9.41
C ALA A 95 0.11 14.61 -8.62
N PRO A 96 -0.74 13.84 -9.30
CA PRO A 96 -1.78 13.07 -8.66
C PRO A 96 -1.18 11.88 -7.92
N PHE A 97 -2.05 11.21 -7.16
CA PHE A 97 -1.80 9.82 -6.78
C PHE A 97 -2.40 8.91 -7.85
N LEU A 98 -1.58 8.04 -8.41
CA LEU A 98 -1.95 7.07 -9.42
C LEU A 98 -2.46 5.79 -8.75
N VAL A 99 -3.50 5.20 -9.33
CA VAL A 99 -4.06 3.90 -8.97
C VAL A 99 -3.87 3.00 -10.18
N PHE A 100 -3.09 1.94 -10.00
CA PHE A 100 -2.76 1.00 -11.06
C PHE A 100 -2.54 -0.38 -10.47
N SER A 101 -2.43 -1.38 -11.33
CA SER A 101 -2.14 -2.75 -10.92
C SER A 101 -1.10 -3.39 -11.81
N GLY A 102 -0.46 -4.42 -11.30
CA GLY A 102 0.53 -5.19 -12.03
C GLY A 102 1.13 -6.29 -11.17
N ARG A 103 2.11 -6.99 -11.73
CA ARG A 103 2.95 -7.98 -11.06
C ARG A 103 4.37 -7.46 -10.95
N HIS A 104 5.01 -7.75 -9.83
CA HIS A 104 6.42 -7.37 -9.62
C HIS A 104 7.40 -8.32 -10.34
N CYS A 105 6.97 -9.53 -10.71
CA CYS A 105 7.79 -10.50 -11.41
C CYS A 105 7.17 -10.89 -12.75
N ASP A 106 8.04 -11.21 -13.70
CA ASP A 106 7.67 -11.83 -14.97
C ASP A 106 7.56 -13.35 -14.78
N GLU A 107 6.63 -13.97 -15.50
CA GLU A 107 6.44 -15.44 -15.54
C GLU A 107 6.33 -16.13 -14.16
N CYS A 108 5.85 -15.43 -13.14
CA CYS A 108 5.61 -15.97 -11.80
C CYS A 108 4.12 -16.23 -11.54
N ASP A 109 3.83 -17.08 -10.55
CA ASP A 109 2.50 -17.38 -10.05
C ASP A 109 1.94 -16.31 -9.09
N ALA A 110 2.70 -15.24 -8.85
CA ALA A 110 2.27 -14.18 -7.96
C ALA A 110 0.99 -13.48 -8.43
N ASN A 111 0.07 -13.29 -7.48
CA ASN A 111 -1.17 -12.56 -7.74
C ASN A 111 -0.92 -11.08 -8.10
N THR A 112 -1.68 -10.59 -9.10
CA THR A 112 -1.71 -9.16 -9.46
C THR A 112 -2.07 -8.33 -8.23
N SER A 113 -1.34 -7.24 -8.03
CA SER A 113 -1.51 -6.37 -6.87
C SER A 113 -1.94 -4.97 -7.27
N LEU A 114 -2.58 -4.26 -6.35
CA LEU A 114 -2.92 -2.86 -6.52
C LEU A 114 -1.79 -1.98 -5.96
N TYR A 115 -1.48 -0.90 -6.67
CA TYR A 115 -0.49 0.09 -6.29
C TYR A 115 -1.15 1.47 -6.20
N PHE A 116 -0.74 2.23 -5.18
CA PHE A 116 -1.24 3.57 -4.91
C PHE A 116 -0.07 4.50 -4.60
N HIS A 117 0.35 5.29 -5.58
CA HIS A 117 1.63 6.02 -5.51
C HIS A 117 1.56 7.33 -6.28
N SER A 118 2.27 8.35 -5.79
CA SER A 118 2.45 9.60 -6.51
C SER A 118 3.87 9.69 -7.07
N PRO A 119 4.06 10.04 -8.36
CA PRO A 119 5.40 10.24 -8.94
C PRO A 119 6.25 11.30 -8.21
N ARG A 120 5.63 12.20 -7.43
CA ARG A 120 6.34 13.17 -6.57
C ARG A 120 7.08 12.52 -5.40
N ASN A 121 6.74 11.27 -5.07
CA ASN A 121 7.40 10.50 -4.03
C ASN A 121 8.61 9.72 -4.56
N GLY A 122 9.00 9.98 -5.81
CA GLY A 122 10.10 9.30 -6.50
C GLY A 122 9.65 8.01 -7.17
N TYR A 123 10.62 7.14 -7.43
CA TYR A 123 10.40 5.84 -8.05
C TYR A 123 9.49 4.96 -7.19
N LEU A 124 8.72 4.11 -7.86
CA LEU A 124 7.93 3.10 -7.17
C LEU A 124 8.88 2.05 -6.59
N ASN A 125 9.02 1.99 -5.27
CA ASN A 125 9.69 0.86 -4.64
C ASN A 125 8.70 -0.30 -4.52
N VAL A 126 8.91 -1.32 -5.36
CA VAL A 126 8.15 -2.58 -5.38
C VAL A 126 8.82 -3.68 -4.54
N SER A 127 10.07 -3.45 -4.11
CA SER A 127 10.81 -4.40 -3.29
C SER A 127 10.18 -4.52 -1.90
N TYR A 128 10.27 -5.71 -1.31
CA TYR A 128 9.75 -6.01 0.04
C TYR A 128 8.25 -5.72 0.25
N GLY A 129 7.47 -5.58 -0.82
CA GLY A 129 6.04 -5.34 -0.74
C GLY A 129 5.65 -3.92 -0.33
N GLU A 130 6.58 -2.96 -0.37
CA GLU A 130 6.24 -1.55 -0.17
C GLU A 130 5.22 -1.09 -1.24
N ASN A 131 4.25 -0.27 -0.83
CA ASN A 131 3.20 0.29 -1.71
C ASN A 131 2.27 -0.75 -2.38
N ARG A 132 2.36 -2.03 -1.99
CA ARG A 132 1.58 -3.14 -2.52
C ARG A 132 0.33 -3.36 -1.68
N TYR A 133 -0.83 -3.40 -2.34
CA TYR A 133 -2.11 -3.72 -1.73
C TYR A 133 -2.77 -4.91 -2.44
N LEU A 134 -3.63 -5.63 -1.71
CA LEU A 134 -4.43 -6.69 -2.30
C LEU A 134 -5.40 -6.14 -3.34
N TYR A 135 -5.48 -6.82 -4.47
CA TYR A 135 -6.43 -6.47 -5.52
C TYR A 135 -7.86 -6.92 -5.09
N PRO A 136 -8.89 -6.05 -5.21
CA PRO A 136 -10.24 -6.39 -4.77
C PRO A 136 -10.88 -7.51 -5.60
N GLY A 137 -11.90 -8.15 -5.04
CA GLY A 137 -12.65 -9.21 -5.71
C GLY A 137 -12.85 -10.41 -4.81
N LYS A 138 -12.57 -11.61 -5.30
CA LYS A 138 -12.77 -12.85 -4.53
C LYS A 138 -11.57 -13.77 -4.66
N GLU A 139 -11.13 -14.29 -3.53
CA GLU A 139 -10.15 -15.36 -3.45
C GLU A 139 -10.85 -16.66 -3.03
N ARG A 140 -10.56 -17.73 -3.75
CA ARG A 140 -11.05 -19.07 -3.43
C ARG A 140 -9.90 -20.01 -3.14
N ASP A 141 -10.11 -20.93 -2.22
CA ASP A 141 -9.18 -22.01 -1.96
C ASP A 141 -8.98 -22.87 -3.20
N TYR A 142 -7.73 -23.11 -3.58
CA TYR A 142 -7.37 -23.85 -4.80
C TYR A 142 -7.87 -25.31 -4.80
N GLU A 143 -7.92 -25.97 -3.65
CA GLU A 143 -8.33 -27.39 -3.57
C GLU A 143 -9.86 -27.57 -3.47
N THR A 144 -10.51 -26.69 -2.72
CA THR A 144 -11.91 -26.85 -2.29
C THR A 144 -12.89 -25.89 -2.97
N ASP A 145 -12.39 -24.88 -3.68
CA ASP A 145 -13.18 -23.78 -4.26
C ASP A 145 -13.96 -22.95 -3.22
N SER A 146 -13.61 -23.10 -1.94
CA SER A 146 -14.26 -22.37 -0.84
C SER A 146 -13.83 -20.89 -0.84
N LEU A 147 -14.75 -19.98 -0.54
CA LEU A 147 -14.47 -18.55 -0.51
C LEU A 147 -13.60 -18.21 0.72
N LEU A 148 -12.37 -17.77 0.49
CA LEU A 148 -11.43 -17.37 1.54
C LEU A 148 -11.49 -15.88 1.82
N TYR A 149 -11.63 -15.07 0.77
CA TYR A 149 -11.63 -13.61 0.86
C TYR A 149 -12.59 -13.01 -0.16
N GLU A 150 -13.31 -11.96 0.24
CA GLU A 150 -14.09 -11.10 -0.65
C GLU A 150 -13.81 -9.64 -0.29
N ALA A 151 -13.49 -8.82 -1.28
CA ALA A 151 -13.35 -7.39 -1.07
C ALA A 151 -13.92 -6.55 -2.20
N ARG A 152 -14.45 -5.40 -1.80
CA ARG A 152 -14.75 -4.28 -2.69
C ARG A 152 -13.81 -3.14 -2.35
N ALA A 153 -13.31 -2.43 -3.36
CA ALA A 153 -12.46 -1.28 -3.14
C ALA A 153 -12.94 -0.06 -3.91
N PHE A 154 -12.75 1.12 -3.32
CA PHE A 154 -13.12 2.41 -3.91
C PHE A 154 -11.93 3.36 -3.83
N TYR A 155 -11.74 4.21 -4.85
CA TYR A 155 -10.72 5.26 -4.86
C TYR A 155 -11.31 6.63 -5.19
N GLY A 156 -10.70 7.70 -4.67
CA GLY A 156 -11.20 9.09 -4.76
C GLY A 156 -11.52 9.64 -3.37
N GLU A 157 -12.61 10.39 -3.24
CA GLU A 157 -13.15 10.77 -1.92
C GLU A 157 -13.94 9.58 -1.33
N VAL A 158 -13.26 8.76 -0.53
CA VAL A 158 -13.74 7.46 -0.04
C VAL A 158 -14.60 7.57 1.22
N PHE A 159 -14.33 8.60 2.03
CA PHE A 159 -15.21 9.10 3.10
C PHE A 159 -15.27 10.62 2.99
N LYS A 160 -16.24 11.26 3.65
CA LYS A 160 -16.44 12.71 3.55
C LYS A 160 -15.15 13.48 3.91
N GLY A 161 -14.58 14.18 2.94
CA GLY A 161 -13.32 14.94 3.09
C GLY A 161 -12.06 14.08 3.20
N VAL A 162 -12.14 12.78 2.91
CA VAL A 162 -11.01 11.84 2.97
C VAL A 162 -10.75 11.27 1.58
N SER A 163 -9.62 11.66 1.00
CA SER A 163 -9.14 11.14 -0.28
C SER A 163 -8.21 9.94 -0.08
N GLY A 164 -8.38 8.88 -0.87
CA GLY A 164 -7.57 7.68 -0.77
C GLY A 164 -8.17 6.47 -1.48
N ILE A 165 -7.79 5.28 -1.01
CA ILE A 165 -8.40 4.00 -1.37
C ILE A 165 -8.92 3.34 -0.10
N VAL A 166 -10.13 2.79 -0.17
CA VAL A 166 -10.72 2.00 0.92
C VAL A 166 -11.10 0.62 0.42
N TRP A 167 -10.82 -0.41 1.23
CA TRP A 167 -11.24 -1.79 1.01
C TRP A 167 -12.24 -2.20 2.09
N PHE A 168 -13.34 -2.80 1.64
CA PHE A 168 -14.32 -3.46 2.50
C PHE A 168 -14.16 -4.96 2.33
N GLN A 169 -13.59 -5.61 3.34
CA GLN A 169 -13.09 -6.97 3.25
C GLN A 169 -13.93 -7.91 4.12
N LYS A 170 -14.13 -9.13 3.63
CA LYS A 170 -14.66 -10.27 4.35
C LYS A 170 -13.67 -11.42 4.22
N THR A 171 -13.18 -11.92 5.34
CA THR A 171 -12.16 -12.97 5.37
C THR A 171 -12.67 -14.17 6.16
N LEU A 172 -12.48 -15.37 5.62
CA LEU A 172 -12.70 -16.62 6.35
C LEU A 172 -11.55 -16.84 7.34
N MET A 173 -11.88 -16.89 8.62
CA MET A 173 -10.93 -17.10 9.70
C MET A 173 -10.74 -18.59 9.98
N GLU A 174 -9.68 -18.94 10.72
CA GLU A 174 -9.35 -20.34 11.06
C GLU A 174 -10.47 -21.08 11.83
N ASP A 175 -11.30 -20.35 12.59
CA ASP A 175 -12.45 -20.90 13.30
C ASP A 175 -13.71 -21.07 12.42
N ASN A 176 -13.58 -20.84 11.11
CA ASN A 176 -14.63 -20.77 10.10
C ASN A 176 -15.61 -19.59 10.28
N SER A 177 -15.30 -18.62 11.14
CA SER A 177 -16.04 -17.36 11.20
C SER A 177 -15.66 -16.45 10.04
N ILE A 178 -16.57 -15.55 9.65
CA ILE A 178 -16.26 -14.49 8.70
C ILE A 178 -15.94 -13.23 9.48
N GLN A 179 -14.74 -12.69 9.29
CA GLN A 179 -14.34 -11.40 9.81
C GLN A 179 -14.56 -10.31 8.76
N ASN A 180 -15.27 -9.25 9.15
CA ASN A 180 -15.41 -8.06 8.33
C ASN A 180 -14.42 -6.99 8.79
N SER A 181 -13.68 -6.39 7.87
CA SER A 181 -12.75 -5.29 8.16
C SER A 181 -12.85 -4.19 7.11
N VAL A 182 -12.45 -2.97 7.51
CA VAL A 182 -12.30 -1.84 6.60
C VAL A 182 -10.86 -1.38 6.67
N TYR A 183 -10.17 -1.43 5.54
CA TYR A 183 -8.79 -0.96 5.44
C TYR A 183 -8.77 0.31 4.59
N LEU A 184 -8.21 1.38 5.13
CA LEU A 184 -8.16 2.70 4.48
C LEU A 184 -6.71 3.12 4.26
N ALA A 185 -6.34 3.36 3.01
CA ALA A 185 -5.11 4.04 2.64
C ALA A 185 -5.44 5.49 2.22
N LYS A 186 -5.28 6.44 3.15
CA LYS A 186 -5.63 7.86 2.94
C LYS A 186 -4.42 8.71 2.59
N ILE A 187 -4.66 9.77 1.81
CA ILE A 187 -3.66 10.76 1.48
C ILE A 187 -3.58 11.80 2.60
N VAL A 188 -2.38 12.00 3.16
CA VAL A 188 -2.09 13.05 4.14
C VAL A 188 -0.87 13.83 3.67
N GLY A 189 -1.12 15.02 3.12
CA GLY A 189 -0.09 15.79 2.43
C GLY A 189 0.40 15.03 1.19
N ASP A 190 1.69 14.70 1.16
CA ASP A 190 2.32 13.96 0.05
C ASP A 190 2.53 12.47 0.41
N LYS A 191 1.93 11.97 1.50
CA LYS A 191 2.11 10.58 1.96
C LYS A 191 0.81 9.80 1.95
N VAL A 192 0.93 8.48 1.81
CA VAL A 192 -0.15 7.53 2.09
C VAL A 192 -0.02 7.07 3.54
N VAL A 193 -1.11 7.15 4.29
CA VAL A 193 -1.23 6.62 5.65
C VAL A 193 -2.31 5.55 5.65
N ALA A 194 -1.96 4.35 6.10
CA ALA A 194 -2.90 3.25 6.18
C ALA A 194 -3.40 3.01 7.60
N GLU A 195 -4.69 2.72 7.75
CA GLU A 195 -5.31 2.38 9.04
C GLU A 195 -6.50 1.44 8.86
N GLU A 196 -6.80 0.66 9.89
CA GLU A 196 -8.09 -0.03 9.99
C GLU A 196 -9.16 0.91 10.52
N VAL A 197 -10.33 0.86 9.91
CA VAL A 197 -11.49 1.68 10.28
C VAL A 197 -12.59 0.76 10.83
N LYS A 198 -13.24 1.22 11.89
CA LYS A 198 -14.39 0.52 12.49
C LYS A 198 -15.68 0.75 11.68
N ASP A 199 -16.72 0.03 12.08
CA ASP A 199 -18.10 0.26 11.60
C ASP A 199 -18.29 -0.05 10.11
N PHE A 200 -17.93 -1.29 9.73
CA PHE A 200 -17.97 -1.80 8.36
C PHE A 200 -19.22 -1.37 7.57
N ASN A 201 -20.42 -1.60 8.12
CA ASN A 201 -21.67 -1.35 7.41
C ASN A 201 -21.92 0.14 7.15
N ASP A 202 -21.63 0.99 8.14
CA ASP A 202 -21.84 2.43 8.02
C ASP A 202 -20.82 3.05 7.04
N ARG A 203 -19.57 2.59 7.10
CA ARG A 203 -18.51 3.00 6.17
C ARG A 203 -18.78 2.54 4.75
N LEU A 204 -19.27 1.31 4.56
CA LEU A 204 -19.63 0.82 3.22
C LEU A 204 -20.78 1.65 2.65
N LYS A 205 -21.79 1.96 3.48
CA LYS A 205 -22.90 2.82 3.07
C LYS A 205 -22.40 4.21 2.66
N GLU A 206 -21.51 4.83 3.44
CA GLU A 206 -20.92 6.13 3.11
C GLU A 206 -20.18 6.10 1.77
N ALA A 207 -19.29 5.13 1.56
CA ALA A 207 -18.53 4.99 0.32
C ALA A 207 -19.45 4.81 -0.90
N LEU A 208 -20.54 4.05 -0.76
CA LEU A 208 -21.54 3.85 -1.81
C LEU A 208 -22.32 5.12 -2.15
N GLU A 209 -22.66 5.96 -1.16
CA GLU A 209 -23.33 7.24 -1.42
C GLU A 209 -22.39 8.22 -2.14
N LEU A 210 -21.11 8.25 -1.76
CA LEU A 210 -20.08 9.02 -2.46
C LEU A 210 -19.84 8.51 -3.88
N ASN A 211 -19.91 7.19 -4.09
CA ASN A 211 -19.83 6.58 -5.42
C ASN A 211 -20.97 7.05 -6.32
N LYS A 212 -22.22 7.00 -5.83
CA LYS A 212 -23.40 7.50 -6.55
C LYS A 212 -23.29 8.99 -6.88
N ALA A 213 -22.65 9.77 -6.02
CA ALA A 213 -22.38 11.19 -6.24
C ALA A 213 -21.19 11.47 -7.18
N GLY A 214 -20.52 10.44 -7.71
CA GLY A 214 -19.36 10.56 -8.58
C GLY A 214 -18.09 11.05 -7.87
N LYS A 215 -18.05 10.98 -6.54
CA LYS A 215 -16.93 11.45 -5.70
C LYS A 215 -15.83 10.40 -5.52
N ASN A 216 -16.18 9.13 -5.68
CA ASN A 216 -15.23 8.03 -5.79
C ASN A 216 -15.66 7.06 -6.90
N LYS A 217 -14.79 6.12 -7.22
CA LYS A 217 -15.01 5.06 -8.21
C LYS A 217 -14.71 3.71 -7.58
N GLU A 218 -15.53 2.72 -7.89
CA GLU A 218 -15.27 1.33 -7.50
C GLU A 218 -14.22 0.72 -8.42
N ILE A 219 -13.24 0.05 -7.84
CA ILE A 219 -12.25 -0.74 -8.58
C ILE A 219 -12.90 -2.08 -8.93
N LYS A 220 -12.90 -2.42 -10.22
CA LYS A 220 -13.47 -3.69 -10.69
C LYS A 220 -12.73 -4.86 -10.03
N GLY A 221 -13.47 -5.69 -9.30
CA GLY A 221 -12.92 -6.87 -8.66
C GLY A 221 -12.52 -7.98 -9.64
N ARG A 222 -11.57 -8.83 -9.22
CA ARG A 222 -11.12 -10.04 -9.93
C ARG A 222 -11.41 -11.29 -9.11
N GLU A 223 -11.65 -12.41 -9.78
CA GLU A 223 -11.69 -13.71 -9.11
C GLU A 223 -10.34 -14.40 -9.29
N TYR A 224 -9.76 -14.88 -8.20
CA TYR A 224 -8.49 -15.59 -8.16
C TYR A 224 -8.56 -16.76 -7.17
N THR A 225 -7.63 -17.70 -7.32
CA THR A 225 -7.45 -18.80 -6.38
C THR A 225 -6.26 -18.53 -5.48
N SER A 226 -6.24 -19.14 -4.29
CA SER A 226 -5.02 -19.22 -3.49
C SER A 226 -3.93 -19.95 -4.27
N GLU A 227 -2.67 -19.70 -3.91
CA GLU A 227 -1.55 -20.51 -4.42
C GLU A 227 -1.68 -21.97 -3.93
N PRO A 228 -1.26 -22.98 -4.72
CA PRO A 228 -1.29 -24.40 -4.33
C PRO A 228 -0.39 -24.77 -3.15
#